data_AF-A0A822HRV1-F1
#
_entry.id   AF-A0A822HRV1-F1
#
_cell.length_a   1.000
_cell.length_b   1.000
_cell.length_c   1.000
_cell.angle_alpha   90.00
_cell.angle_beta   90.00
_cell.angle_gamma   90.00
#
_symmetry.space_group_name_H-M   'P 1'
#
loop_
_entity.id
_entity.type
_entity.pdbx_description
1 polymer ?
#
loop_
_entity_poly.entity_id
_entity_poly.type
_entity_poly.pdbx_seq_one_letter_code
_entity_poly.pdbx_strand_id
1 'polypeptide(L)'
;FVTFDNRGYGRSSSPLTIHYSTTQMAKDAIALVNHLQWHQCHIVGISMGGMIALEFALLAPEKVLSLTLLATHAGGLAGRAPFVGIRHMTQSILLRDEDLLVENTMTMLY
;
A
#
# COMPACT_ATOMS: atom_id res chain seq x y z
N PHE A 1 2.40 -15.26 11.56
CA PHE A 1 2.20 -14.23 10.51
C PHE A 1 3.56 -13.67 10.13
N VAL A 2 3.71 -13.11 8.93
CA VAL A 2 4.96 -12.49 8.46
C VAL A 2 4.66 -11.08 7.98
N THR A 3 5.56 -10.16 8.30
CA THR A 3 5.61 -8.81 7.73
C THR A 3 6.99 -8.60 7.13
N PHE A 4 7.09 -7.82 6.07
CA PHE A 4 8.36 -7.54 5.41
C PHE A 4 8.35 -6.12 4.86
N ASP A 5 9.55 -5.56 4.67
CA ASP A 5 9.72 -4.26 4.04
C ASP A 5 9.73 -4.44 2.52
N ASN A 6 8.85 -3.73 1.81
CA ASN A 6 8.89 -3.71 0.35
C ASN A 6 10.23 -3.12 -0.15
N ARG A 7 10.67 -3.53 -1.35
CA ARG A 7 11.77 -2.86 -2.05
C ARG A 7 11.58 -1.33 -2.02
N GLY A 8 12.65 -0.58 -1.78
CA GLY A 8 12.59 0.87 -1.66
C GLY A 8 12.17 1.41 -0.28
N TYR A 9 11.87 0.54 0.68
CA TYR A 9 11.42 0.95 2.02
C TYR A 9 12.18 0.21 3.13
N GLY A 10 12.26 0.86 4.30
CA GLY A 10 12.77 0.26 5.53
C GLY A 10 14.18 -0.32 5.38
N ARG A 11 14.31 -1.61 5.69
CA ARG A 11 15.58 -2.36 5.64
C ARG A 11 15.80 -3.09 4.30
N SER A 12 14.86 -2.99 3.37
CA SER A 12 14.99 -3.57 2.03
C SER A 12 15.82 -2.65 1.11
N SER A 13 16.46 -3.24 0.11
CA SER A 13 17.27 -2.49 -0.87
C SER A 13 16.43 -1.42 -1.58
N SER A 14 17.04 -0.24 -1.77
CA SER A 14 16.42 0.91 -2.46
C SER A 14 17.28 1.40 -3.63
N PRO A 15 17.44 0.60 -4.71
CA PRO A 15 18.22 1.03 -5.87
C PRO A 15 17.55 2.20 -6.59
N LEU A 16 18.35 3.20 -6.96
CA LEU A 16 17.88 4.42 -7.64
C LEU A 16 17.55 4.21 -9.12
N THR A 17 18.00 3.10 -9.70
CA THR A 17 17.94 2.82 -11.14
C THR A 17 16.70 2.03 -11.56
N ILE A 18 15.81 1.67 -10.63
CA ILE A 18 14.64 0.86 -10.92
C ILE A 18 13.35 1.68 -10.89
N HIS A 19 12.42 1.35 -11.79
CA HIS A 19 11.04 1.80 -11.67
C HIS A 19 10.30 0.89 -10.69
N TYR A 20 9.73 1.49 -9.64
CA TYR A 20 8.92 0.78 -8.67
C TYR A 20 7.48 0.65 -9.19
N SER A 21 6.91 -0.54 -9.08
CA SER A 21 5.48 -0.79 -9.33
C SER A 21 4.91 -1.74 -8.29
N THR A 22 3.62 -1.60 -8.01
CA THR A 22 2.89 -2.48 -7.09
C THR A 22 2.92 -3.93 -7.59
N THR A 23 2.83 -4.15 -8.91
CA THR A 23 3.01 -5.47 -9.53
C THR A 23 4.38 -6.07 -9.22
N GLN A 24 5.46 -5.28 -9.26
CA GLN A 24 6.79 -5.79 -8.95
C GLN A 24 6.93 -6.14 -7.46
N MET A 25 6.37 -5.32 -6.57
CA MET A 25 6.34 -5.61 -5.14
C MET A 25 5.49 -6.85 -4.84
N ALA A 26 4.40 -7.08 -5.58
CA ALA A 26 3.59 -8.29 -5.45
C ALA A 26 4.37 -9.55 -5.86
N LYS A 27 5.18 -9.47 -6.92
CA LYS A 27 6.08 -10.57 -7.31
C LYS A 27 7.09 -10.92 -6.22
N ASP A 28 7.60 -9.92 -5.49
CA ASP A 28 8.50 -10.16 -4.36
C ASP A 28 7.79 -10.84 -3.20
N ALA A 29 6.55 -10.42 -2.91
CA ALA A 29 5.72 -11.07 -1.91
C ALA A 29 5.44 -12.54 -2.26
N ILE A 30 5.14 -12.83 -3.53
CA ILE A 30 4.97 -14.21 -4.02
C ILE A 30 6.27 -15.00 -3.87
N ALA A 31 7.42 -14.40 -4.21
CA ALA A 31 8.72 -15.04 -4.03
C ALA A 31 9.00 -15.34 -2.55
N LEU A 32 8.63 -14.45 -1.63
CA LEU A 32 8.73 -14.68 -0.18
C LEU A 32 7.82 -15.83 0.26
N VAL A 33 6.56 -15.86 -0.16
CA VAL A 33 5.62 -16.96 0.15
C VAL A 33 6.17 -18.32 -0.34
N ASN A 34 6.74 -18.35 -1.54
CA ASN A 34 7.39 -19.54 -2.08
C ASN A 34 8.63 -19.94 -1.28
N HIS A 35 9.46 -18.98 -0.88
CA HIS A 35 10.64 -19.23 -0.05
C HIS A 35 10.27 -19.80 1.33
N LEU A 36 9.18 -19.32 1.92
CA LEU A 36 8.62 -19.83 3.16
C LEU A 36 7.89 -21.19 2.99
N GLN A 37 7.81 -21.70 1.76
CA GLN A 37 7.13 -22.94 1.39
C GLN A 37 5.64 -22.97 1.78
N TRP A 38 4.99 -21.81 1.81
CA TRP A 38 3.56 -21.73 2.08
C TRP A 38 2.75 -22.01 0.82
N HIS A 39 1.79 -22.93 0.94
CA HIS A 39 0.87 -23.25 -0.16
C HIS A 39 -0.16 -22.15 -0.37
N GLN A 40 -0.78 -21.66 0.71
CA GLN A 40 -1.74 -20.56 0.68
C GLN A 40 -1.58 -19.70 1.93
N CYS A 41 -2.01 -18.43 1.87
CA CYS A 41 -1.96 -17.51 2.99
C CYS A 41 -3.12 -16.50 2.98
N HIS A 42 -3.43 -15.97 4.16
CA HIS A 42 -4.27 -14.77 4.31
C HIS A 42 -3.43 -13.53 4.06
N ILE A 43 -3.94 -12.58 3.28
CA ILE A 43 -3.21 -11.37 2.88
C ILE A 43 -3.93 -10.15 3.42
N VAL A 44 -3.19 -9.25 4.07
CA VAL A 44 -3.69 -7.98 4.61
C VAL A 44 -2.85 -6.85 4.04
N GLY A 45 -3.50 -5.86 3.43
CA GLY A 45 -2.84 -4.72 2.80
C GLY A 45 -3.49 -3.38 3.16
N ILE A 46 -2.68 -2.41 3.57
CA ILE A 46 -3.11 -1.04 3.92
C ILE A 46 -2.55 -0.07 2.87
N SER A 47 -3.40 0.83 2.35
CA SER A 47 -2.99 1.86 1.39
C SER A 47 -2.24 1.24 0.19
N MET A 48 -1.00 1.65 -0.10
CA MET A 48 -0.17 1.02 -1.14
C MET A 48 -0.06 -0.51 -0.96
N GLY A 49 -0.02 -1.00 0.29
CA GLY A 49 -0.01 -2.43 0.59
C GLY A 49 -1.28 -3.15 0.11
N GLY A 50 -2.42 -2.46 0.08
CA GLY A 50 -3.66 -2.98 -0.48
C GLY A 50 -3.59 -3.12 -2.01
N MET A 51 -2.96 -2.18 -2.70
CA MET A 51 -2.70 -2.29 -4.15
C MET A 51 -1.79 -3.48 -4.46
N ILE A 52 -0.73 -3.67 -3.67
CA ILE A 52 0.18 -4.82 -3.78
C ILE A 52 -0.59 -6.13 -3.54
N ALA A 53 -1.47 -6.16 -2.55
CA ALA A 53 -2.27 -7.33 -2.22
C ALA A 53 -3.27 -7.70 -3.34
N LEU A 54 -3.87 -6.70 -4.01
CA LEU A 54 -4.69 -6.92 -5.20
C LEU A 54 -3.86 -7.52 -6.35
N GLU A 55 -2.68 -6.96 -6.63
CA GLU A 55 -1.76 -7.48 -7.65
C GLU A 55 -1.32 -8.92 -7.32
N PHE A 56 -1.04 -9.24 -6.05
CA PHE A 56 -0.74 -10.60 -5.62
C PHE A 56 -1.89 -11.54 -5.97
N ALA A 57 -3.12 -11.18 -5.59
CA ALA A 57 -4.30 -12.02 -5.81
C ALA A 57 -4.60 -12.23 -7.29
N LEU A 58 -4.25 -11.28 -8.16
CA LEU A 58 -4.34 -11.43 -9.61
C LEU A 58 -3.25 -12.33 -10.18
N LEU A 59 -2.03 -12.25 -9.66
CA LEU A 59 -0.86 -12.99 -10.17
C LEU A 59 -0.80 -14.44 -9.68
N ALA A 60 -1.30 -14.72 -8.47
CA ALA A 60 -1.24 -16.05 -7.84
C ALA A 60 -2.51 -16.33 -6.99
N PRO A 61 -3.71 -16.34 -7.61
CA PRO A 61 -4.98 -16.53 -6.90
C PRO A 61 -5.02 -17.85 -6.11
N GLU A 62 -4.35 -18.89 -6.59
CA GLU A 62 -4.26 -20.21 -5.95
C GLU A 62 -3.53 -20.18 -4.59
N LYS A 63 -2.83 -19.10 -4.26
CA LYS A 63 -2.11 -18.91 -3.00
C LYS A 63 -2.90 -18.07 -1.97
N VAL A 64 -4.11 -17.62 -2.29
CA VAL A 64 -4.87 -16.68 -1.44
C VAL A 64 -6.03 -17.37 -0.73
N LEU A 65 -5.96 -17.43 0.61
CA LEU A 65 -7.09 -17.90 1.45
C LEU A 65 -8.11 -16.80 1.70
N SER A 66 -7.64 -15.58 1.95
CA SER A 66 -8.49 -14.39 2.08
C SER A 66 -7.69 -13.13 1.79
N LEU A 67 -8.40 -12.07 1.42
CA LEU A 67 -7.83 -10.77 1.10
C LEU A 67 -8.52 -9.68 1.94
N THR A 68 -7.75 -8.97 2.76
CA THR A 68 -8.23 -7.84 3.57
C THR A 68 -7.58 -6.55 3.08
N LEU A 69 -8.41 -5.58 2.68
CA LEU A 69 -8.00 -4.33 2.06
C LEU A 69 -8.41 -3.15 2.94
N LEU A 70 -7.45 -2.31 3.33
CA LEU A 70 -7.68 -1.19 4.23
C LEU A 70 -7.22 0.11 3.58
N ALA A 71 -8.10 1.11 3.51
CA ALA A 71 -7.79 2.46 3.01
C ALA A 71 -7.01 2.48 1.67
N THR A 72 -7.45 1.68 0.71
CA THR A 72 -6.78 1.45 -0.58
C THR A 72 -7.74 1.61 -1.75
N HIS A 73 -7.20 1.62 -2.97
CA HIS A 73 -7.95 1.51 -4.23
C HIS A 73 -7.24 0.53 -5.18
N ALA A 74 -7.83 0.23 -6.34
CA ALA A 74 -7.28 -0.73 -7.31
C ALA A 74 -6.25 -0.14 -8.30
N GLY A 75 -5.70 1.05 -8.02
CA GLY A 75 -4.86 1.78 -8.98
C GLY A 75 -5.64 2.41 -10.15
N GLY A 76 -4.93 2.72 -11.24
CA GLY A 76 -5.50 3.25 -12.49
C GLY A 76 -5.84 4.76 -12.48
N LEU A 77 -6.31 5.27 -13.62
CA LEU A 77 -6.70 6.68 -13.81
C LEU A 77 -7.82 7.12 -12.85
N ALA A 78 -8.70 6.19 -12.48
CA ALA A 78 -9.78 6.40 -11.51
C ALA A 78 -9.31 6.34 -10.04
N GLY A 79 -8.07 5.91 -9.79
CA GLY A 79 -7.48 5.79 -8.46
C GLY A 79 -6.81 7.06 -7.93
N ARG A 80 -6.87 8.18 -8.66
CA ARG A 80 -6.26 9.43 -8.18
C ARG A 80 -7.04 9.94 -6.97
N ALA A 81 -6.34 10.12 -5.85
CA ALA A 81 -6.92 10.80 -4.69
C ALA A 81 -7.41 12.20 -5.12
N PRO A 82 -8.58 12.64 -4.62
CA PRO A 82 -9.10 13.97 -4.94
C PRO A 82 -8.08 15.03 -4.54
N PHE A 83 -7.92 16.06 -5.38
CA PHE A 83 -6.91 17.11 -5.19
C PHE A 83 -7.02 17.79 -3.82
N VAL A 84 -8.27 17.98 -3.35
CA VAL A 84 -8.59 18.50 -2.02
C VAL A 84 -7.96 17.63 -0.93
N GLY A 85 -8.16 16.31 -0.99
CA GLY A 85 -7.59 15.36 -0.03
C GLY A 85 -6.05 15.37 -0.02
N ILE A 86 -5.40 15.42 -1.19
CA ILE A 86 -3.93 15.49 -1.26
C ILE A 86 -3.40 16.79 -0.62
N ARG A 87 -4.05 17.93 -0.91
CA ARG A 87 -3.67 19.23 -0.36
C ARG A 87 -3.76 19.22 1.17
N HIS A 88 -4.90 18.82 1.72
CA HIS A 88 -5.12 18.81 3.16
C HIS A 88 -4.25 17.75 3.86
N MET A 89 -3.99 16.60 3.27
CA MET A 89 -3.05 15.62 3.82
C MET A 89 -1.63 16.21 3.93
N THR A 90 -1.18 16.90 2.88
CA THR A 90 0.14 17.56 2.87
C THR A 90 0.21 18.67 3.92
N GLN A 91 -0.85 19.47 4.06
CA GLN A 91 -0.94 20.49 5.10
C GLN A 91 -0.90 19.88 6.49
N SER A 92 -1.57 18.75 6.73
CA SER A 92 -1.58 18.08 8.04
C SER A 92 -0.20 17.60 8.49
N ILE A 93 0.69 17.27 7.56
CA ILE A 93 2.08 16.87 7.87
C ILE A 93 2.92 18.09 8.30
N LEU A 94 2.59 19.28 7.78
CA LEU A 94 3.38 20.50 7.97
C LEU A 94 2.86 21.39 9.10
N LEU A 95 1.55 21.38 9.34
CA LEU A 95 0.90 22.16 10.38
C LEU A 95 1.32 21.65 11.76
N ARG A 96 1.67 22.60 12.64
CA ARG A 96 1.99 22.33 14.05
C ARG A 96 0.95 22.87 15.01
N ASP A 97 0.05 23.71 14.51
CA ASP A 97 -1.06 24.28 15.26
C ASP A 97 -2.21 23.26 15.31
N GLU A 98 -2.63 22.88 16.52
CA GLU A 98 -3.61 21.80 16.74
C GLU A 98 -5.00 22.18 16.25
N ASP A 99 -5.42 23.44 16.41
CA ASP A 99 -6.75 23.89 15.99
C ASP A 99 -6.85 23.86 14.46
N LEU A 100 -5.81 24.34 13.77
CA LEU A 100 -5.72 24.26 12.32
C LEU A 100 -5.60 22.81 11.82
N LEU A 101 -4.95 21.91 12.58
CA LEU A 101 -4.87 20.49 12.25
C LEU A 101 -6.25 19.83 12.29
N VAL A 102 -7.05 20.13 13.32
CA VAL A 102 -8.41 19.60 13.49
C VAL A 102 -9.31 20.07 12.35
N GLU A 103 -9.34 21.37 12.06
CA GLU A 103 -10.14 21.91 10.96
C GLU A 103 -9.74 21.30 9.60
N ASN A 104 -8.44 21.22 9.35
CA ASN A 104 -7.89 20.65 8.12
C ASN A 104 -8.19 19.14 7.99
N THR A 105 -8.23 18.41 9.11
CA THR A 105 -8.61 16.99 9.13
C THR A 105 -10.11 16.79 8.91
N MET A 106 -10.95 17.62 9.53
CA MET A 106 -12.40 17.58 9.31
C MET A 106 -12.74 17.82 7.84
N THR A 107 -12.02 18.73 7.17
CA THR A 107 -12.20 19.01 5.74
C THR A 107 -11.79 17.84 4.83
N MET A 108 -11.02 16.86 5.32
CA MET A 108 -10.72 15.64 4.57
C MET A 108 -11.83 14.57 4.69
N LEU A 109 -12.69 14.67 5.71
CA LEU A 109 -13.74 13.68 5.99
C LEU A 109 -15.08 14.01 5.32
N TYR A 110 -15.27 15.25 4.84
CA TYR A 110 -16.51 15.78 4.25
C TYR A 110 -16.23 16.43 2.90
#